data_AF-A0A7W0PED8-F1
#
_entry.id   AF-A0A7W0PED8-F1
#
_cell.length_a   1.000
_cell.length_b   1.000
_cell.length_c   1.000
_cell.angle_alpha   90.00
_cell.angle_beta   90.00
_cell.angle_gamma   90.00
#
_symmetry.space_group_name_H-M   'P 1'
#
loop_
_entity.id
_entity.type
_entity.pdbx_description
1 polymer ?
#
loop_
_entity_poly.entity_id
_entity_poly.type
_entity_poly.pdbx_seq_one_letter_code
_entity_poly.pdbx_strand_id
1 'polypeptide(L)'
;MGGKFLMPAKFTVVYEDSAGEPGYEMDFEVRNGAPECRAVRISSSADGSEVQRKHLRMLSIDDHLEYAVSAVGMVIRTIDPVSGEITADNARDDAEVDKLIRQGRLARAESHRSLTDDMLREVAEIYRANVDTKPIEAVAAHFDKQHRTAQLYVKRARDAGFLGAALKGKAGER
;
A
#
# COMPACT_ATOMS: atom_id res chain seq x y z
N MET A 1 10.99 9.70 -8.93
CA MET A 1 9.95 10.46 -9.64
C MET A 1 9.25 11.33 -8.62
N GLY A 2 9.41 12.66 -8.67
CA GLY A 2 8.67 13.55 -7.78
C GLY A 2 7.18 13.44 -8.09
N GLY A 3 6.38 12.98 -7.11
CA GLY A 3 4.93 12.93 -7.26
C GLY A 3 4.42 14.33 -7.59
N LYS A 4 3.48 14.45 -8.54
CA LYS A 4 2.85 15.74 -8.89
C LYS A 4 1.80 16.18 -7.87
N PHE A 5 1.74 15.51 -6.74
CA PHE A 5 0.71 15.66 -5.73
C PHE A 5 1.33 15.53 -4.33
N LEU A 6 0.77 16.26 -3.38
CA LEU A 6 1.06 16.15 -1.95
C LEU A 6 -0.14 15.54 -1.23
N MET A 7 0.17 14.74 -0.23
CA MET A 7 -0.80 14.16 0.68
C MET A 7 -0.31 14.39 2.11
N PRO A 8 -1.20 14.76 3.05
CA PRO A 8 -0.86 14.74 4.47
C PRO A 8 -0.37 13.36 4.88
N ALA A 9 0.68 13.30 5.71
CA ALA A 9 1.23 12.03 6.19
C ALA A 9 0.20 11.23 7.02
N LYS A 10 -0.71 11.93 7.69
CA LYS A 10 -1.82 11.37 8.46
C LYS A 10 -3.06 12.24 8.27
N PHE A 11 -4.22 11.62 8.18
CA PHE A 11 -5.51 12.31 8.12
C PHE A 11 -6.61 11.38 8.62
N THR A 12 -7.68 11.96 9.16
CA THR A 12 -8.84 11.24 9.66
C THR A 12 -10.08 11.75 8.93
N VAL A 13 -10.94 10.83 8.50
CA VAL A 13 -12.25 11.17 7.95
C VAL A 13 -13.31 10.80 8.98
N VAL A 14 -14.16 11.76 9.31
CA VAL A 14 -15.27 11.62 10.26
C VAL A 14 -16.58 11.77 9.50
N TYR A 15 -17.41 10.75 9.56
CA TYR A 15 -18.80 10.77 9.14
C TYR A 15 -19.65 10.77 10.41
N GLU A 16 -20.32 11.89 10.67
CA GLU A 16 -21.19 12.02 11.83
C GLU A 16 -22.42 11.11 11.70
N ASP A 17 -22.97 10.69 12.84
CA ASP A 17 -24.25 10.00 12.91
C ASP A 17 -25.32 10.88 12.25
N SER A 18 -26.07 10.30 11.31
CA SER A 18 -27.16 11.00 10.65
C SER A 18 -28.40 10.12 10.61
N ALA A 19 -29.52 10.67 11.08
CA ALA A 19 -30.86 10.09 10.95
C ALA A 19 -30.97 8.58 11.25
N GLY A 20 -30.28 8.10 12.30
CA GLY A 20 -30.37 6.71 12.75
C GLY A 20 -29.41 5.75 12.06
N GLU A 21 -28.40 6.23 11.34
CA GLU A 21 -27.27 5.43 10.85
C GLU A 21 -26.02 5.72 11.70
N PRO A 22 -25.25 4.69 12.11
CA PRO A 22 -24.03 4.92 12.90
C PRO A 22 -23.03 5.84 12.21
N GLY A 23 -22.30 6.62 13.01
CA GLY A 23 -21.14 7.37 12.53
C GLY A 23 -19.92 6.47 12.29
N TYR A 24 -19.01 6.95 11.45
CA TYR A 24 -17.77 6.27 11.08
C TYR A 24 -16.59 7.22 11.21
N GLU A 25 -15.50 6.74 11.79
CA GLU A 25 -14.22 7.43 11.82
C GLU A 25 -13.16 6.52 11.22
N MET A 26 -12.38 7.04 10.26
CA MET A 26 -11.31 6.30 9.60
C MET A 26 -9.99 7.06 9.69
N ASP A 27 -8.99 6.39 10.24
CA ASP A 27 -7.62 6.91 10.31
C ASP A 27 -6.80 6.40 9.13
N PHE A 28 -6.20 7.31 8.38
CA PHE A 28 -5.34 7.00 7.26
C PHE A 28 -3.91 7.48 7.53
N GLU A 29 -2.94 6.68 7.09
CA GLU A 29 -1.52 7.02 7.10
C GLU A 29 -0.92 6.80 5.71
N VAL A 30 -0.12 7.75 5.23
CA VAL A 30 0.65 7.58 4.00
C VAL A 30 1.98 6.93 4.34
N ARG A 31 2.17 5.68 3.90
CA ARG A 31 3.39 4.90 4.11
C ARG A 31 3.95 4.45 2.77
N ASN A 32 5.26 4.64 2.58
CA ASN A 32 5.93 4.34 1.31
C ASN A 32 5.22 4.99 0.10
N GLY A 33 4.68 6.20 0.29
CA GLY A 33 3.93 6.93 -0.74
C GLY A 33 2.50 6.45 -0.98
N ALA A 34 2.04 5.38 -0.32
CA ALA A 34 0.70 4.83 -0.45
C ALA A 34 -0.15 5.14 0.78
N PRO A 35 -1.38 5.66 0.64
CA PRO A 35 -2.28 5.82 1.76
C PRO A 35 -2.84 4.45 2.20
N GLU A 36 -2.87 4.22 3.49
CA GLU A 36 -3.33 2.99 4.12
C GLU A 36 -4.32 3.31 5.25
N CYS A 37 -5.46 2.62 5.26
CA CYS A 37 -6.40 2.69 6.38
C CYS A 37 -5.81 1.93 7.57
N ARG A 38 -5.66 2.59 8.72
CA ARG A 38 -5.05 2.05 9.94
C ARG A 38 -6.04 1.78 11.06
N ALA A 39 -7.15 2.51 11.09
CA ALA A 39 -8.23 2.24 12.01
C ALA A 39 -9.56 2.58 11.38
N VAL A 40 -10.59 1.82 11.76
CA VAL A 40 -11.99 2.13 11.52
C VAL A 40 -12.68 2.05 12.88
N ARG A 41 -13.35 3.13 13.29
CA ARG A 41 -14.22 3.16 14.45
C ARG A 41 -15.65 3.39 13.97
N ILE A 42 -16.57 2.62 14.52
CA ILE A 42 -17.99 2.70 14.21
C ILE A 42 -18.71 2.91 15.53
N SER A 43 -19.51 3.97 15.60
CA SER A 43 -20.17 4.38 16.83
C SER A 43 -21.61 4.80 16.54
N SER A 44 -22.53 4.32 17.37
CA SER A 44 -23.89 4.87 17.43
C SER A 44 -23.93 5.96 18.49
N SER A 45 -24.69 7.04 18.24
CA SER A 45 -25.09 7.95 19.31
C SER A 45 -26.02 7.26 20.32
N ALA A 46 -26.26 7.91 21.46
CA ALA A 46 -27.12 7.39 22.52
C ALA A 46 -28.58 7.15 22.05
N ASP A 47 -29.06 7.99 21.13
CA ASP A 47 -30.39 7.92 20.54
C ASP A 47 -30.39 7.26 19.14
N GLY A 48 -29.22 6.82 18.67
CA GLY A 48 -29.00 6.22 17.36
C GLY A 48 -29.37 4.74 17.28
N SER A 49 -29.34 4.18 16.07
CA SER A 49 -29.56 2.74 15.90
C SER A 49 -28.32 1.94 16.28
N GLU A 50 -28.52 0.75 16.84
CA GLU A 50 -27.42 -0.14 17.20
C GLU A 50 -26.48 -0.43 16.01
N VAL A 51 -25.20 -0.67 16.28
CA VAL A 51 -24.27 -1.08 15.23
C VAL A 51 -24.56 -2.53 14.81
N GLN A 52 -25.12 -2.71 13.62
CA GLN A 52 -25.47 -4.00 13.05
C GLN A 52 -24.47 -4.49 12.00
N ARG A 53 -24.51 -5.80 11.70
CA ARG A 53 -23.72 -6.44 10.64
C ARG A 53 -23.90 -5.77 9.26
N LYS A 54 -25.08 -5.21 8.97
CA LYS A 54 -25.35 -4.53 7.68
C LYS A 54 -24.45 -3.30 7.50
N HIS A 55 -24.18 -2.55 8.57
CA HIS A 55 -23.31 -1.37 8.55
C HIS A 55 -21.86 -1.77 8.19
N LEU A 56 -21.37 -2.87 8.78
CA LEU A 56 -20.04 -3.42 8.46
C LEU A 56 -19.91 -3.86 6.99
N ARG A 57 -20.99 -4.35 6.38
CA ARG A 57 -21.00 -4.80 4.99
C ARG A 57 -21.08 -3.64 3.99
N MET A 58 -21.72 -2.54 4.38
CA MET A 58 -21.83 -1.35 3.55
C MET A 58 -20.55 -0.51 3.55
N LEU A 59 -19.69 -0.70 4.55
CA LEU A 59 -18.45 0.03 4.68
C LEU A 59 -17.39 -0.46 3.68
N SER A 60 -17.28 0.24 2.56
CA SER A 60 -16.19 0.05 1.61
C SER A 60 -15.00 0.95 1.98
N ILE A 61 -13.99 0.36 2.62
CA ILE A 61 -12.76 1.08 3.01
C ILE A 61 -12.07 1.67 1.76
N ASP A 62 -12.09 0.95 0.64
CA ASP A 62 -11.48 1.42 -0.60
C ASP A 62 -12.19 2.67 -1.16
N ASP A 63 -13.52 2.68 -1.19
CA ASP A 63 -14.27 3.85 -1.68
C ASP A 63 -14.07 5.07 -0.77
N HIS A 64 -14.04 4.85 0.55
CA HIS A 64 -13.83 5.92 1.53
C HIS A 64 -12.40 6.45 1.47
N LEU A 65 -11.42 5.59 1.21
CA LEU A 65 -10.04 6.00 1.00
C LEU A 65 -9.91 6.86 -0.27
N GLU A 66 -10.55 6.47 -1.37
CA GLU A 66 -10.51 7.25 -2.61
C GLU A 66 -11.16 8.62 -2.44
N TYR A 67 -12.30 8.66 -1.75
CA TYR A 67 -12.94 9.91 -1.35
C TYR A 67 -12.02 10.76 -0.45
N ALA A 68 -11.35 10.14 0.52
CA ALA A 68 -10.43 10.86 1.38
C ALA A 68 -9.24 11.43 0.59
N VAL A 69 -8.66 10.64 -0.32
CA VAL A 69 -7.57 11.07 -1.22
C VAL A 69 -8.00 12.24 -2.10
N SER A 70 -9.23 12.25 -2.61
CA SER A 70 -9.72 13.39 -3.40
C SER A 70 -9.96 14.63 -2.54
N ALA A 71 -10.41 14.46 -1.30
CA ALA A 71 -10.70 15.57 -0.40
C ALA A 71 -9.44 16.25 0.17
N VAL A 72 -8.40 15.48 0.49
CA VAL A 72 -7.19 16.00 1.17
C VAL A 72 -5.95 16.06 0.28
N GLY A 73 -6.01 15.45 -0.91
CA GLY A 73 -4.92 15.47 -1.87
C GLY A 73 -4.74 16.84 -2.50
N MET A 74 -3.50 17.33 -2.53
CA MET A 74 -3.14 18.62 -3.12
C MET A 74 -2.34 18.41 -4.40
N VAL A 75 -2.59 19.23 -5.41
CA VAL A 75 -1.86 19.25 -6.68
C VAL A 75 -0.67 20.20 -6.54
N ILE A 76 0.54 19.72 -6.82
CA ILE A 76 1.71 20.59 -6.86
C ILE A 76 1.63 21.47 -8.11
N ARG A 77 1.68 22.79 -7.91
CA ARG A 77 1.62 23.79 -8.98
C ARG A 77 3.00 24.23 -9.42
N THR A 78 3.85 24.59 -8.46
CA THR A 78 5.23 24.98 -8.72
C THR A 78 6.17 24.41 -7.67
N ILE A 79 7.41 24.16 -8.10
CA ILE A 79 8.55 23.90 -7.22
C ILE A 79 9.60 24.92 -7.64
N ASP A 80 9.95 25.84 -6.75
CA ASP A 80 11.04 26.78 -6.98
C ASP A 80 12.37 25.99 -6.96
N PRO A 81 13.15 26.02 -8.05
CA PRO A 81 14.36 25.20 -8.16
C PRO A 81 15.52 25.71 -7.29
N VAL A 82 15.47 26.95 -6.80
CA VAL A 82 16.53 27.61 -6.03
C VAL A 82 16.20 27.54 -4.54
N SER A 83 14.98 27.91 -4.15
CA SER A 83 14.55 27.88 -2.74
C SER A 83 14.01 26.52 -2.30
N GLY A 84 13.58 25.68 -3.24
CA GLY A 84 12.87 24.44 -2.96
C GLY A 84 11.42 24.64 -2.48
N GLU A 85 10.91 25.88 -2.54
CA GLU A 85 9.53 26.19 -2.13
C GLU A 85 8.52 25.47 -3.02
N ILE A 86 7.53 24.83 -2.40
CA ILE A 86 6.48 24.09 -3.08
C ILE A 86 5.17 24.85 -2.91
N THR A 87 4.52 25.19 -4.02
CA THR A 87 3.13 25.64 -4.00
C THR A 87 2.22 24.49 -4.39
N ALA A 88 1.19 24.27 -3.59
CA ALA A 88 0.18 23.26 -3.85
C ALA A 88 -1.19 23.78 -3.40
N ASP A 89 -2.24 23.36 -4.11
CA ASP A 89 -3.62 23.68 -3.79
C ASP A 89 -4.53 22.46 -4.04
N ASN A 90 -5.81 22.59 -3.73
CA ASN A 90 -6.78 21.53 -4.02
C ASN A 90 -6.97 21.36 -5.54
N ALA A 91 -7.38 20.17 -5.95
CA ALA A 91 -7.80 19.91 -7.33
C ALA A 91 -8.90 20.89 -7.76
N ARG A 92 -8.77 21.43 -8.97
CA ARG A 92 -9.66 22.48 -9.50
C ARG A 92 -10.80 21.93 -10.33
N ASP A 93 -10.65 20.71 -10.84
CA ASP A 93 -11.60 20.04 -11.71
C ASP A 93 -11.57 18.51 -11.50
N ASP A 94 -12.58 17.84 -12.06
CA ASP A 94 -12.74 16.39 -11.97
C ASP A 94 -11.54 15.63 -12.57
N ALA A 95 -10.87 16.19 -13.58
CA ALA A 95 -9.72 15.53 -14.20
C ALA A 95 -8.48 15.54 -13.29
N GLU A 96 -8.32 16.55 -12.44
CA GLU A 96 -7.30 16.59 -11.40
C GLU A 96 -7.65 15.65 -10.24
N VAL A 97 -8.92 15.59 -9.84
CA VAL A 97 -9.42 14.63 -8.85
C VAL A 97 -9.17 13.19 -9.30
N ASP A 98 -9.51 12.86 -10.54
CA ASP A 98 -9.30 11.52 -11.11
C ASP A 98 -7.81 11.15 -11.13
N LYS A 99 -6.93 12.10 -11.42
CA LYS A 99 -5.49 11.87 -11.38
C LYS A 99 -5.00 11.61 -9.96
N LEU A 100 -5.49 12.35 -8.96
CA LEU A 100 -5.16 12.11 -7.54
C LEU A 100 -5.56 10.69 -7.11
N ILE A 101 -6.81 10.31 -7.36
CA ILE A 101 -7.34 8.97 -7.04
C ILE A 101 -6.50 7.91 -7.75
N ARG A 102 -6.23 8.09 -9.05
CA ARG A 102 -5.42 7.15 -9.83
C ARG A 102 -4.00 7.01 -9.29
N GLN A 103 -3.35 8.10 -8.88
CA GLN A 103 -2.02 8.03 -8.27
C GLN A 103 -2.06 7.29 -6.93
N GLY A 104 -3.06 7.56 -6.09
CA GLY A 104 -3.28 6.81 -4.84
C GLY A 104 -3.45 5.31 -5.09
N ARG A 105 -4.27 4.93 -6.08
CA ARG A 105 -4.43 3.52 -6.51
C ARG A 105 -3.12 2.90 -6.99
N LEU A 106 -2.33 3.63 -7.79
CA LEU A 106 -1.05 3.13 -8.30
C LEU A 106 -0.02 2.94 -7.18
N ALA A 107 0.10 3.93 -6.28
CA ALA A 107 0.99 3.84 -5.13
C ALA A 107 0.62 2.66 -4.22
N ARG A 108 -0.68 2.43 -3.99
CA ARG A 108 -1.16 1.24 -3.29
C ARG A 108 -0.89 -0.05 -4.04
N ALA A 109 -1.15 -0.09 -5.34
CA ALA A 109 -0.86 -1.28 -6.14
C ALA A 109 0.63 -1.62 -6.09
N GLU A 110 1.50 -0.61 -6.06
CA GLU A 110 2.94 -0.76 -5.91
C GLU A 110 3.33 -1.19 -4.49
N SER A 111 2.76 -0.62 -3.43
CA SER A 111 3.02 -1.04 -2.04
C SER A 111 2.48 -2.45 -1.75
N HIS A 112 1.38 -2.84 -2.38
CA HIS A 112 0.82 -4.19 -2.33
C HIS A 112 1.55 -5.19 -3.23
N ARG A 113 2.53 -4.77 -4.05
CA ARG A 113 3.46 -5.73 -4.67
C ARG A 113 4.25 -6.37 -3.53
N SER A 114 3.82 -7.56 -3.15
CA SER A 114 4.27 -8.34 -1.99
C SER A 114 5.75 -8.76 -1.99
N LEU A 115 6.54 -8.27 -2.96
CA LEU A 115 7.95 -8.54 -3.16
C LEU A 115 8.58 -7.27 -3.75
N THR A 116 9.16 -6.43 -2.89
CA THR A 116 9.99 -5.32 -3.32
C THR A 116 11.34 -5.84 -3.85
N ASP A 117 12.07 -5.01 -4.61
CA ASP A 117 13.41 -5.38 -5.07
C ASP A 117 14.36 -5.69 -3.89
N ASP A 118 14.23 -4.97 -2.77
CA ASP A 118 15.02 -5.24 -1.56
C ASP A 118 14.69 -6.61 -0.97
N MET A 119 13.40 -6.97 -0.89
CA MET A 119 13.01 -8.33 -0.49
C MET A 119 13.55 -9.38 -1.46
N LEU A 120 13.57 -9.10 -2.76
CA LEU A 120 14.10 -10.03 -3.77
C LEU A 120 15.63 -10.19 -3.68
N ARG A 121 16.36 -9.11 -3.34
CA ARG A 121 17.80 -9.16 -3.06
C ARG A 121 18.07 -9.99 -1.81
N GLU A 122 17.32 -9.76 -0.74
CA GLU A 122 17.42 -10.53 0.51
C GLU A 122 17.11 -12.03 0.27
N VAL A 123 16.08 -12.34 -0.52
CA VAL A 123 15.79 -13.71 -0.97
C VAL A 123 16.99 -14.33 -1.69
N ALA A 124 17.65 -13.60 -2.58
CA ALA A 124 18.81 -14.08 -3.33
C ALA A 124 20.03 -14.32 -2.41
N GLU A 125 20.26 -13.43 -1.44
CA GLU A 125 21.32 -13.58 -0.43
C GLU A 125 21.13 -14.83 0.42
N ILE A 126 19.93 -15.03 0.97
CA ILE A 126 19.60 -16.22 1.77
C ILE A 126 19.72 -17.49 0.93
N TYR A 127 19.27 -17.44 -0.32
CA TYR A 127 19.37 -18.58 -1.24
C TYR A 127 20.84 -18.97 -1.48
N ARG A 128 21.71 -18.00 -1.77
CA ARG A 128 23.14 -18.25 -2.00
C ARG A 128 23.84 -18.77 -0.75
N ALA A 129 23.55 -18.19 0.41
CA ALA A 129 24.12 -18.61 1.69
C ALA A 129 23.76 -20.06 2.07
N ASN A 130 22.67 -20.59 1.51
CA ASN A 130 22.15 -21.93 1.81
C ASN A 130 22.16 -22.85 0.58
N VAL A 131 22.93 -22.53 -0.47
CA VAL A 131 22.89 -23.26 -1.74
C VAL A 131 23.27 -24.73 -1.60
N ASP A 132 24.19 -25.04 -0.68
CA ASP A 132 24.68 -26.41 -0.43
C ASP A 132 23.78 -27.22 0.51
N THR A 133 22.74 -26.61 1.07
CA THR A 133 21.81 -27.26 2.00
C THR A 133 20.40 -27.28 1.41
N LYS A 134 19.51 -26.44 1.91
CA LYS A 134 18.09 -26.39 1.55
C LYS A 134 17.66 -24.94 1.38
N PRO A 135 18.06 -24.29 0.28
CA PRO A 135 17.95 -22.84 0.16
C PRO A 135 16.49 -22.35 0.11
N ILE A 136 15.58 -23.15 -0.45
CA ILE A 136 14.14 -22.81 -0.48
C ILE A 136 13.51 -22.93 0.91
N GLU A 137 13.90 -23.92 1.71
CA GLU A 137 13.44 -24.06 3.10
C GLU A 137 13.98 -22.91 3.96
N ALA A 138 15.23 -22.48 3.75
CA ALA A 138 15.80 -21.32 4.42
C ALA A 138 15.04 -20.02 4.12
N VAL A 139 14.70 -19.78 2.84
CA VAL A 139 13.86 -18.62 2.45
C VAL A 139 12.46 -18.73 3.06
N ALA A 140 11.86 -19.92 3.07
CA ALA A 140 10.55 -20.15 3.68
C ALA A 140 10.55 -19.81 5.18
N ALA A 141 11.56 -20.27 5.91
CA ALA A 141 11.72 -20.02 7.33
C ALA A 141 11.96 -18.53 7.63
N HIS A 142 12.81 -17.86 6.86
CA HIS A 142 13.14 -16.45 7.07
C HIS A 142 11.93 -15.53 6.93
N PHE A 143 11.09 -15.75 5.90
CA PHE A 143 9.92 -14.90 5.62
C PHE A 143 8.62 -15.39 6.29
N ASP A 144 8.69 -16.46 7.10
CA ASP A 144 7.53 -17.16 7.66
C ASP A 144 6.46 -17.44 6.58
N LYS A 145 6.89 -18.13 5.52
CA LYS A 145 6.04 -18.49 4.38
C LYS A 145 6.08 -19.98 4.12
N GLN A 146 4.99 -20.48 3.53
CA GLN A 146 4.96 -21.84 3.02
C GLN A 146 5.97 -22.02 1.87
N HIS A 147 6.47 -23.25 1.73
CA HIS A 147 7.46 -23.63 0.73
C HIS A 147 7.09 -23.20 -0.71
N ARG A 148 5.80 -23.31 -1.09
CA ARG A 148 5.30 -22.86 -2.40
C ARG A 148 5.50 -21.35 -2.62
N THR A 149 5.27 -20.54 -1.59
CA THR A 149 5.47 -19.09 -1.65
C THR A 149 6.95 -18.75 -1.71
N ALA A 150 7.79 -19.44 -0.95
CA ALA A 150 9.24 -19.30 -1.04
C ALA A 150 9.78 -19.65 -2.44
N GLN A 151 9.25 -20.69 -3.09
CA GLN A 151 9.58 -21.00 -4.49
C GLN A 151 9.19 -19.86 -5.44
N LEU A 152 8.02 -19.25 -5.23
CA LEU A 152 7.60 -18.08 -6.01
C LEU A 152 8.55 -16.90 -5.80
N TYR A 153 9.01 -16.66 -4.57
CA TYR A 153 9.94 -15.58 -4.22
C TYR A 153 11.29 -15.79 -4.93
N VAL A 154 11.84 -17.00 -4.86
CA VAL A 154 13.09 -17.36 -5.56
C VAL A 154 12.93 -17.23 -7.07
N LYS A 155 11.79 -17.65 -7.64
CA LYS A 155 11.49 -17.46 -9.06
C LYS A 155 11.49 -15.96 -9.42
N ARG A 156 10.79 -15.13 -8.64
CA ARG A 156 10.74 -13.68 -8.84
C ARG A 156 12.12 -13.03 -8.74
N ALA A 157 12.97 -13.50 -7.83
CA ALA A 157 14.33 -13.01 -7.69
C ALA A 157 15.19 -13.34 -8.93
N ARG A 158 14.96 -14.51 -9.57
CA ARG A 158 15.56 -14.84 -10.86
C ARG A 158 15.03 -13.98 -12.00
N ASP A 159 13.72 -13.84 -12.08
CA ASP A 159 13.06 -13.05 -13.13
C ASP A 159 13.51 -11.57 -13.06
N ALA A 160 13.80 -11.07 -11.86
CA ALA A 160 14.34 -9.72 -11.61
C ALA A 160 15.88 -9.61 -11.76
N GLY A 161 16.58 -10.71 -12.02
CA GLY A 161 18.04 -10.72 -12.21
C GLY A 161 18.88 -10.65 -10.93
N PHE A 162 18.27 -10.76 -9.76
CA PHE A 162 18.99 -10.81 -8.48
C PHE A 162 19.58 -12.19 -8.17
N LEU A 163 19.08 -13.24 -8.84
CA LEU A 163 19.58 -14.61 -8.78
C LEU A 163 19.74 -15.18 -10.20
N GLY A 164 20.83 -15.90 -10.45
CA GLY A 164 21.11 -16.51 -11.76
C GLY A 164 20.19 -17.68 -12.11
N ALA A 165 20.35 -18.19 -13.33
CA ALA A 165 19.44 -19.20 -13.87
C ALA A 165 19.55 -20.52 -13.09
N ALA A 166 18.42 -21.21 -12.88
CA ALA A 166 18.43 -22.45 -12.11
C ALA A 166 19.28 -23.55 -12.79
N LEU A 167 20.09 -24.24 -12.00
CA LEU A 167 20.77 -25.46 -12.46
C LEU A 167 19.78 -26.63 -12.54
N LYS A 168 19.82 -27.38 -13.65
CA LYS A 168 18.90 -28.51 -13.85
C LYS A 168 19.22 -29.63 -12.85
N GLY A 169 18.27 -29.93 -11.97
CA GLY A 169 18.32 -31.07 -11.05
C GLY A 169 19.12 -30.84 -9.76
N LYS A 170 19.62 -29.63 -9.48
CA LYS A 170 20.33 -29.27 -8.24
C LYS A 170 20.02 -27.82 -7.82
N ALA A 171 20.20 -27.52 -6.54
CA ALA A 171 20.20 -26.13 -6.08
C ALA A 171 21.42 -25.38 -6.64
N GLY A 172 21.26 -24.09 -6.93
CA GLY A 172 22.33 -23.24 -7.48
C GLY A 172 21.88 -22.33 -8.61
N GLU A 173 22.83 -21.52 -9.07
CA GLU A 173 22.67 -20.53 -10.13
C GLU A 173 23.76 -20.68 -11.20
N ARG A 174 23.46 -20.28 -12.43
CA ARG A 174 24.38 -20.21 -13.57
C ARG A 174 24.52 -18.77 -14.05
#